data_AF-A0A6H1Z712-F1
#
_entry.id   AF-A0A6H1Z712-F1
#
_cell.length_a   1.000
_cell.length_b   1.000
_cell.length_c   1.000
_cell.angle_alpha   90.00
_cell.angle_beta   90.00
_cell.angle_gamma   90.00
#
_symmetry.space_group_name_H-M   'P 1'
#
loop_
_entity.id
_entity.type
_entity.pdbx_description
1 polymer ?
#
loop_
_entity_poly.entity_id
_entity_poly.type
_entity_poly.pdbx_seq_one_letter_code
_entity_poly.pdbx_strand_id
1 'polypeptide(L)'
;MKQGQNKMVKTDDKLSRLLDIAVRGKEELTNDQIEAIHSRIQELVSGIKGQFVELARWLWVVKNWRLWEKMGFETQEAFIEQITEEASISRTDFFGMIRSYGLVSEGHIKEEDLSQIGLKNANIMARAIEGGGNVEEWKEKAKIMPLRHLELEARKVEGKETPHQKTITFIKPKVLVEFLLLLLVEEGIDESENLNKLLGAIMRLGKIRIFRDLELGYIGLEKEE
;
A
#
# COMPACT_ATOMS: atom_id res chain seq x y z
N MET A 1 -15.29 -28.01 33.97
CA MET A 1 -15.37 -27.09 32.81
C MET A 1 -15.54 -25.67 33.36
N LYS A 2 -14.50 -24.83 33.30
CA LYS A 2 -14.61 -23.40 33.64
C LYS A 2 -14.37 -22.63 32.35
N GLN A 3 -15.44 -22.03 31.82
CA GLN A 3 -15.39 -21.12 30.68
C GLN A 3 -14.47 -19.95 31.06
N GLY A 4 -13.40 -19.77 30.28
CA GLY A 4 -12.56 -18.59 30.35
C GLY A 4 -13.38 -17.38 29.95
N GLN A 5 -13.63 -16.49 30.91
CA GLN A 5 -14.16 -15.17 30.62
C GLN A 5 -13.15 -14.46 29.73
N ASN A 6 -13.56 -14.25 28.48
CA ASN A 6 -12.89 -13.36 27.56
C ASN A 6 -12.89 -11.97 28.19
N LYS A 7 -11.73 -11.51 28.69
CA LYS A 7 -11.56 -10.13 29.16
C LYS A 7 -11.63 -9.23 27.94
N MET A 8 -12.84 -8.85 27.59
CA MET A 8 -13.10 -7.73 26.71
C MET A 8 -12.43 -6.52 27.35
N VAL A 9 -11.34 -6.07 26.74
CA VAL A 9 -10.58 -4.89 27.14
C VAL A 9 -11.59 -3.75 27.24
N LYS A 10 -11.76 -3.18 28.45
CA LYS A 10 -12.57 -1.99 28.65
C LYS A 10 -11.90 -0.86 27.87
N THR A 11 -12.32 -0.63 26.63
CA THR A 11 -12.07 0.64 25.95
C THR A 11 -12.67 1.71 26.85
N ASP A 12 -11.84 2.66 27.27
CA ASP A 12 -12.23 3.76 28.14
C ASP A 12 -13.56 4.37 27.65
N ASP A 13 -14.60 4.36 28.49
CA ASP A 13 -15.99 4.78 28.14
C ASP A 13 -16.03 6.18 27.50
N LYS A 14 -15.01 7.00 27.76
CA LYS A 14 -14.81 8.33 27.20
C LYS A 14 -14.40 8.31 25.71
N LEU A 15 -13.50 7.42 25.29
CA LEU A 15 -13.03 7.32 23.90
C LEU A 15 -14.09 6.69 22.98
N SER A 16 -14.85 5.71 23.48
CA SER A 16 -15.99 5.15 22.75
C SER A 16 -17.05 6.20 22.44
N ARG A 17 -17.33 7.11 23.39
CA ARG A 17 -18.25 8.24 23.17
C ARG A 17 -17.72 9.26 22.15
N LEU A 18 -16.41 9.51 22.10
CA LEU A 18 -15.81 10.40 21.10
C LEU A 18 -15.89 9.83 19.68
N LEU A 19 -15.70 8.52 19.52
CA LEU A 19 -15.93 7.83 18.25
C LEU A 19 -17.39 7.94 17.81
N ASP A 20 -18.35 7.77 18.73
CA ASP A 20 -19.77 7.94 18.44
C ASP A 20 -20.12 9.37 18.00
N ILE A 21 -19.53 10.40 18.63
CA ILE A 21 -19.74 11.81 18.26
C ILE A 21 -19.14 12.09 16.87
N ALA A 22 -17.90 11.66 16.63
CA ALA A 22 -17.20 11.87 15.36
C ALA A 22 -17.88 11.15 14.19
N VAL A 23 -18.36 9.91 14.38
CA VAL A 23 -19.05 9.12 13.33
C VAL A 23 -20.45 9.66 13.03
N ARG A 24 -21.15 10.23 14.03
CA ARG A 24 -22.50 10.78 13.84
C ARG A 24 -22.50 12.20 13.27
N GLY A 25 -21.34 12.87 13.24
CA GLY A 25 -21.15 14.17 12.58
C GLY A 25 -21.97 15.31 13.18
N LYS A 26 -22.36 15.23 14.45
CA LYS A 26 -23.34 16.15 15.06
C LYS A 26 -22.72 17.35 15.79
N GLU A 27 -21.43 17.31 16.14
CA GLU A 27 -20.74 18.36 16.89
C GLU A 27 -19.26 18.46 16.47
N GLU A 28 -18.70 19.68 16.49
CA GLU A 28 -17.25 19.88 16.32
C GLU A 28 -16.48 19.36 17.53
N LEU A 29 -15.38 18.66 17.29
CA LEU A 29 -14.50 18.16 18.35
C LEU A 29 -13.66 19.31 18.92
N THR A 30 -13.54 19.36 20.24
CA THR A 30 -12.59 20.25 20.92
C THR A 30 -11.14 19.79 20.70
N ASN A 31 -10.17 20.71 20.84
CA ASN A 31 -8.74 20.39 20.70
C ASN A 31 -8.29 19.25 21.64
N ASP A 32 -8.73 19.26 22.89
CA ASP A 32 -8.41 18.20 23.87
C ASP A 32 -8.92 16.81 23.41
N GLN A 33 -10.07 16.77 22.73
CA GLN A 33 -10.63 15.53 22.19
C GLN A 33 -9.84 15.05 20.96
N ILE A 34 -9.40 15.98 20.11
CA ILE A 34 -8.53 15.68 18.96
C ILE A 34 -7.19 15.12 19.44
N GLU A 35 -6.56 15.73 20.45
CA GLU A 35 -5.31 15.24 21.05
C GLU A 35 -5.47 13.86 21.68
N ALA A 36 -6.57 13.60 22.39
CA ALA A 36 -6.86 12.28 22.95
C ALA A 36 -7.03 11.20 21.86
N ILE A 37 -7.72 11.52 20.76
CA ILE A 37 -7.86 10.62 19.61
C ILE A 37 -6.51 10.38 18.96
N HIS A 38 -5.72 11.43 18.73
CA HIS A 38 -4.40 11.33 18.13
C HIS A 38 -3.46 10.46 18.98
N SER A 39 -3.42 10.68 20.30
CA SER A 39 -2.64 9.87 21.24
C SER A 39 -3.09 8.40 21.19
N ARG A 40 -4.40 8.16 21.14
CA ARG A 40 -4.94 6.79 21.02
C ARG A 40 -4.56 6.13 19.69
N ILE A 41 -4.56 6.87 18.59
CA ILE A 41 -4.09 6.37 17.29
C ILE A 41 -2.60 6.01 17.38
N GLN A 42 -1.78 6.85 18.00
CA GLN A 42 -0.35 6.57 18.18
C GLN A 42 -0.11 5.29 19.01
N GLU A 43 -0.86 5.10 20.10
CA GLU A 43 -0.82 3.86 20.89
C GLU A 43 -1.19 2.63 20.06
N LEU A 44 -2.29 2.71 19.29
CA LEU A 44 -2.73 1.61 18.43
C LEU A 44 -1.69 1.30 17.35
N VAL A 45 -1.11 2.33 16.73
CA VAL A 45 -0.04 2.18 15.74
C VAL A 45 1.18 1.50 16.39
N SER A 46 1.60 1.93 17.57
CA SER A 46 2.71 1.31 18.30
C SER A 46 2.41 -0.16 18.66
N GLY A 47 1.20 -0.46 19.12
CA GLY A 47 0.76 -1.82 19.42
C GLY A 47 0.76 -2.75 18.19
N ILE A 48 0.21 -2.27 17.07
CA ILE A 48 0.20 -3.01 15.80
C ILE A 48 1.63 -3.27 15.31
N LYS A 49 2.52 -2.27 15.41
CA LYS A 49 3.93 -2.42 15.04
C LYS A 49 4.65 -3.47 15.89
N GLY A 50 4.41 -3.49 17.20
CA GLY A 50 4.98 -4.49 18.11
C GLY A 50 4.49 -5.91 17.77
N GLN A 51 3.19 -6.07 17.54
CA GLN A 51 2.59 -7.35 17.15
C GLN A 51 3.11 -7.84 15.78
N PHE A 52 3.31 -6.91 14.84
CA PHE A 52 3.87 -7.21 13.53
C PHE A 52 5.28 -7.82 13.64
N VAL A 53 6.17 -7.17 14.39
CA VAL A 53 7.54 -7.67 14.60
C VAL A 53 7.54 -9.01 15.31
N GLU A 54 6.69 -9.17 16.34
CA GLU A 54 6.55 -10.42 17.07
C GLU A 54 6.05 -11.57 16.17
N LEU A 55 5.04 -11.32 15.34
CA LEU A 55 4.56 -12.32 14.38
C LEU A 55 5.66 -12.69 13.39
N ALA A 56 6.34 -11.69 12.81
CA ALA A 56 7.42 -11.91 11.85
C ALA A 56 8.56 -12.76 12.45
N ARG A 57 8.93 -12.50 13.71
CA ARG A 57 9.88 -13.30 14.49
C ARG A 57 9.44 -14.75 14.61
N TRP A 58 8.21 -15.00 15.05
CA TRP A 58 7.72 -16.36 15.24
C TRP A 58 7.62 -17.12 13.92
N LEU A 59 7.15 -16.47 12.85
CA LEU A 59 7.10 -17.07 11.52
C LEU A 59 8.50 -17.41 11.00
N TRP A 60 9.50 -16.55 11.26
CA TRP A 60 10.89 -16.82 10.92
C TRP A 60 11.46 -18.01 11.70
N VAL A 61 11.18 -18.12 13.01
CA VAL A 61 11.59 -19.26 13.84
C VAL A 61 10.96 -20.55 13.34
N VAL A 62 9.65 -20.54 13.07
CA VAL A 62 8.93 -21.71 12.53
C VAL A 62 9.54 -22.11 11.20
N LYS A 63 9.84 -21.14 10.33
CA LYS A 63 10.46 -21.41 9.04
C LYS A 63 11.82 -22.09 9.20
N ASN A 64 12.71 -21.50 9.98
CA ASN A 64 14.11 -21.92 10.02
C ASN A 64 14.32 -23.24 10.75
N TRP A 65 13.50 -23.54 11.75
CA TRP A 65 13.62 -24.77 12.53
C TRP A 65 12.66 -25.87 12.06
N ARG A 66 11.99 -25.66 10.92
CA ARG A 66 10.98 -26.58 10.36
C ARG A 66 9.92 -26.98 11.40
N LEU A 67 9.51 -26.03 12.25
CA LEU A 67 8.59 -26.34 13.35
C LEU A 67 7.19 -26.73 12.86
N TRP A 68 6.85 -26.42 11.61
CA TRP A 68 5.60 -26.87 10.99
C TRP A 68 5.46 -28.41 11.04
N GLU A 69 6.56 -29.17 10.88
CA GLU A 69 6.54 -30.64 10.98
C GLU A 69 6.13 -31.08 12.40
N LYS A 70 6.69 -30.42 13.42
CA LYS A 70 6.41 -30.70 14.84
C LYS A 70 5.02 -30.24 15.27
N MET A 71 4.44 -29.29 14.54
CA MET A 71 3.07 -28.81 14.73
C MET A 71 2.03 -29.71 14.04
N GLY A 72 2.46 -30.77 13.35
CA GLY A 72 1.57 -31.74 12.73
C GLY A 72 1.21 -31.44 11.27
N PHE A 73 1.89 -30.48 10.63
CA PHE A 73 1.68 -30.19 9.21
C PHE A 73 2.51 -31.12 8.33
N GLU A 74 1.88 -31.71 7.32
CA GLU A 74 2.55 -32.59 6.36
C GLU A 74 3.54 -31.85 5.47
N THR A 75 3.27 -30.58 5.16
CA THR A 75 4.11 -29.72 4.33
C THR A 75 4.19 -28.31 4.88
N GLN A 76 5.24 -27.58 4.48
CA GLN A 76 5.35 -26.16 4.77
C GLN A 76 4.20 -25.38 4.12
N GLU A 77 3.79 -25.75 2.92
CA GLU A 77 2.66 -25.14 2.19
C GLU A 77 1.34 -25.23 2.95
N ALA A 78 1.03 -26.39 3.56
CA ALA A 78 -0.17 -26.56 4.36
C ALA A 78 -0.18 -25.64 5.59
N PHE A 79 0.98 -25.49 6.24
CA PHE A 79 1.15 -24.53 7.34
C PHE A 79 0.94 -23.08 6.86
N ILE A 80 1.55 -22.70 5.74
CA ILE A 80 1.43 -21.35 5.18
C ILE A 80 -0.03 -21.05 4.85
N GLU A 81 -0.73 -21.98 4.18
CA GLU A 81 -2.14 -21.82 3.80
C GLU A 81 -3.02 -21.55 5.02
N GLN A 82 -2.94 -22.40 6.03
CA GLN A 82 -3.72 -22.25 7.27
C GLN A 82 -3.44 -20.89 7.95
N ILE A 83 -2.17 -20.52 8.12
CA ILE A 83 -1.83 -19.24 8.78
C ILE A 83 -2.29 -18.04 7.96
N THR A 84 -2.15 -18.07 6.63
CA THR A 84 -2.61 -16.96 5.77
C THR A 84 -4.13 -16.80 5.80
N GLU A 85 -4.87 -17.90 5.92
CA GLU A 85 -6.32 -17.89 6.09
C GLU A 85 -6.72 -17.34 7.47
N GLU A 86 -6.19 -17.92 8.56
CA GLU A 86 -6.51 -17.53 9.94
C GLU A 86 -6.17 -16.07 10.24
N ALA A 87 -5.01 -15.61 9.77
CA ALA A 87 -4.57 -14.23 9.98
C ALA A 87 -5.10 -13.25 8.93
N SER A 88 -5.83 -13.73 7.90
CA SER A 88 -6.33 -12.92 6.79
C SER A 88 -5.23 -12.07 6.13
N ILE A 89 -4.03 -12.64 5.99
CA ILE A 89 -2.87 -12.00 5.35
C ILE A 89 -2.59 -12.65 4.00
N SER A 90 -2.08 -11.88 3.04
CA SER A 90 -1.67 -12.46 1.76
C SER A 90 -0.42 -13.32 1.92
N ARG A 91 -0.22 -14.30 1.03
CA ARG A 91 1.05 -15.06 0.95
C ARG A 91 2.26 -14.14 0.76
N THR A 92 2.09 -13.06 -0.02
CA THR A 92 3.14 -12.05 -0.23
C THR A 92 3.54 -11.37 1.08
N ASP A 93 2.56 -11.04 1.93
CA ASP A 93 2.79 -10.43 3.23
C ASP A 93 3.44 -11.42 4.21
N PHE A 94 3.00 -12.68 4.21
CA PHE A 94 3.62 -13.76 4.98
C PHE A 94 5.12 -13.91 4.68
N PHE A 95 5.47 -14.05 3.39
CA PHE A 95 6.87 -14.15 2.99
C PHE A 95 7.64 -12.86 3.22
N GLY A 96 6.97 -11.71 3.09
CA GLY A 96 7.54 -10.40 3.40
C GLY A 96 7.95 -10.30 4.86
N MET A 97 7.07 -10.67 5.80
CA MET A 97 7.35 -10.70 7.23
C MET A 97 8.58 -11.54 7.57
N ILE A 98 8.60 -12.79 7.09
CA ILE A 98 9.71 -13.70 7.32
C ILE A 98 11.03 -13.12 6.78
N ARG A 99 11.00 -12.57 5.57
CA ARG A 99 12.18 -12.03 4.90
C ARG A 99 12.72 -10.82 5.63
N SER A 100 11.85 -9.84 5.91
CA SER A 100 12.24 -8.61 6.60
C SER A 100 12.77 -8.89 8.00
N TYR A 101 12.20 -9.85 8.74
CA TYR A 101 12.74 -10.26 10.04
C TYR A 101 14.06 -11.04 9.90
N GLY A 102 14.25 -11.80 8.82
CA GLY A 102 15.53 -12.45 8.53
C GLY A 102 16.70 -11.47 8.51
N LEU A 103 16.52 -10.33 7.86
CA LEU A 103 17.54 -9.26 7.85
C LEU A 103 17.83 -8.68 9.24
N VAL A 104 16.83 -8.62 10.13
CA VAL A 104 17.04 -8.24 11.53
C VAL A 104 17.88 -9.30 12.23
N SER A 105 17.52 -10.57 12.09
CA SER A 105 18.23 -11.68 12.73
C SER A 105 19.68 -11.83 12.24
N GLU A 106 19.97 -11.42 11.01
CA GLU A 106 21.29 -11.45 10.40
C GLU A 106 22.13 -10.19 10.73
N GLY A 107 21.55 -9.22 11.44
CA GLY A 107 22.22 -7.99 11.85
C GLY A 107 22.36 -6.95 10.73
N HIS A 108 21.66 -7.14 9.61
CA HIS A 108 21.65 -6.18 8.51
C HIS A 108 20.83 -4.93 8.83
N ILE A 109 19.76 -5.06 9.63
CA ILE A 109 18.90 -3.96 10.05
C ILE A 109 18.54 -4.06 11.53
N LYS A 110 18.12 -2.95 12.14
CA LYS A 110 17.60 -2.95 13.51
C LYS A 110 16.11 -3.28 13.54
N GLU A 111 15.66 -3.87 14.64
CA GLU A 111 14.24 -4.17 14.88
C GLU A 111 13.35 -2.91 14.87
N GLU A 112 13.86 -1.80 15.41
CA GLU A 112 13.17 -0.51 15.43
C GLU A 112 12.85 0.00 14.02
N ASP A 113 13.76 -0.20 13.05
CA ASP A 113 13.58 0.21 11.65
C ASP A 113 12.43 -0.59 10.99
N LEU A 114 12.37 -1.90 11.25
CA LEU A 114 11.34 -2.78 10.73
C LEU A 114 9.94 -2.39 11.23
N SER A 115 9.84 -1.99 12.50
CA SER A 115 8.58 -1.53 13.08
C SER A 115 8.12 -0.18 12.50
N GLN A 116 9.06 0.69 12.13
CA GLN A 116 8.76 2.02 11.61
C GLN A 116 8.33 1.98 10.15
N ILE A 117 8.94 1.08 9.38
CA ILE A 117 8.68 0.92 7.96
C ILE A 117 7.46 0.01 7.78
N GLY A 118 6.41 0.50 7.10
CA GLY A 118 5.21 -0.30 6.87
C GLY A 118 5.51 -1.60 6.12
N LEU A 119 4.76 -2.67 6.42
CA LEU A 119 4.97 -4.04 5.90
C LEU A 119 5.29 -4.11 4.41
N LYS A 120 4.50 -3.45 3.56
CA LYS A 120 4.74 -3.46 2.11
C LYS A 120 6.09 -2.82 1.75
N ASN A 121 6.44 -1.69 2.36
CA ASN A 121 7.73 -1.04 2.15
C ASN A 121 8.88 -1.91 2.67
N ALA A 122 8.70 -2.54 3.83
CA ALA A 122 9.70 -3.41 4.45
C ALA A 122 9.99 -4.65 3.60
N ASN A 123 8.98 -5.25 2.98
CA ASN A 123 9.16 -6.38 2.07
C ASN A 123 9.92 -5.95 0.80
N ILE A 124 9.56 -4.83 0.20
CA ILE A 124 10.23 -4.29 -1.01
C ILE A 124 11.71 -4.00 -0.73
N MET A 125 11.97 -3.28 0.36
CA MET A 125 13.31 -3.00 0.84
C MET A 125 14.11 -4.28 1.07
N ALA A 126 13.53 -5.29 1.72
CA ALA A 126 14.23 -6.53 2.01
C ALA A 126 14.67 -7.25 0.73
N ARG A 127 13.80 -7.31 -0.29
CA ARG A 127 14.16 -7.85 -1.62
C ARG A 127 15.30 -7.08 -2.27
N ALA A 128 15.27 -5.75 -2.19
CA ALA A 128 16.30 -4.91 -2.81
C ALA A 128 17.65 -5.07 -2.12
N ILE A 129 17.69 -5.20 -0.80
CA ILE A 129 18.90 -5.48 -0.02
C ILE A 129 19.49 -6.85 -0.40
N GLU A 130 18.67 -7.89 -0.44
CA GLU A 130 19.10 -9.23 -0.89
C GLU A 130 19.62 -9.21 -2.34
N GLY A 131 19.07 -8.33 -3.18
CA GLY A 131 19.54 -8.06 -4.54
C GLY A 131 20.84 -7.25 -4.62
N GLY A 132 21.51 -6.95 -3.51
CA GLY A 132 22.76 -6.19 -3.46
C GLY A 132 22.61 -4.69 -3.20
N GLY A 133 21.41 -4.24 -2.82
CA GLY A 133 21.14 -2.85 -2.46
C GLY A 133 21.80 -2.41 -1.15
N ASN A 134 22.13 -1.13 -1.04
CA ASN A 134 22.67 -0.56 0.19
C ASN A 134 21.57 -0.40 1.26
N VAL A 135 21.80 -0.96 2.44
CA VAL A 135 20.80 -0.97 3.53
C VAL A 135 20.33 0.44 3.91
N GLU A 136 21.24 1.37 4.17
CA GLU A 136 20.89 2.71 4.65
C GLU A 136 20.18 3.55 3.57
N GLU A 137 20.61 3.41 2.32
CA GLU A 137 19.90 4.01 1.16
C GLU A 137 18.45 3.53 1.10
N TRP A 138 18.24 2.21 1.24
CA TRP A 138 16.92 1.61 1.15
C TRP A 138 16.02 1.93 2.35
N LYS A 139 16.61 2.09 3.55
CA LYS A 139 15.90 2.62 4.72
C LYS A 139 15.33 4.01 4.44
N GLU A 140 16.13 4.91 3.90
CA GLU A 140 15.67 6.27 3.62
C GLU A 140 14.64 6.30 2.49
N LYS A 141 14.86 5.54 1.41
CA LYS A 141 13.86 5.40 0.34
C LYS A 141 12.53 4.88 0.86
N ALA A 142 12.53 3.86 1.72
CA ALA A 142 11.31 3.27 2.27
C ALA A 142 10.50 4.23 3.17
N LYS A 143 11.16 5.26 3.75
CA LYS A 143 10.50 6.30 4.57
C LYS A 143 9.86 7.39 3.73
N ILE A 144 10.47 7.76 2.60
CA ILE A 144 10.09 8.97 1.84
C ILE A 144 9.43 8.66 0.49
N MET A 145 9.66 7.48 -0.09
CA MET A 145 9.16 7.16 -1.42
C MET A 145 7.75 6.56 -1.38
N PRO A 146 6.89 6.91 -2.37
CA PRO A 146 5.67 6.18 -2.62
C PRO A 146 5.96 4.71 -2.93
N LEU A 147 5.10 3.81 -2.45
CA LEU A 147 5.22 2.35 -2.61
C LEU A 147 5.53 1.94 -4.06
N ARG A 148 4.87 2.56 -5.04
CA ARG A 148 5.07 2.27 -6.47
C ARG A 148 6.49 2.59 -6.93
N HIS A 149 7.06 3.71 -6.49
CA HIS A 149 8.42 4.09 -6.87
C HIS A 149 9.45 3.17 -6.20
N LEU A 150 9.20 2.85 -4.93
CA LEU A 150 10.01 1.89 -4.18
C LEU A 150 10.05 0.51 -4.88
N GLU A 151 8.91 0.03 -5.36
CA GLU A 151 8.80 -1.23 -6.14
C GLU A 151 9.62 -1.17 -7.44
N LEU A 152 9.53 -0.05 -8.18
CA LEU A 152 10.26 0.12 -9.44
C LEU A 152 11.77 0.15 -9.23
N GLU A 153 12.24 0.85 -8.21
CA GLU A 153 13.66 0.89 -7.89
C GLU A 153 14.18 -0.46 -7.39
N ALA A 154 13.37 -1.20 -6.63
CA ALA A 154 13.79 -2.49 -6.10
C ALA A 154 14.01 -3.47 -7.25
N ARG A 155 13.11 -3.45 -8.24
CA ARG A 155 13.24 -4.27 -9.46
C ARG A 155 14.51 -3.95 -10.24
N LYS A 156 14.89 -2.67 -10.33
CA LYS A 156 16.15 -2.27 -10.99
C LYS A 156 17.37 -2.86 -10.28
N VAL A 157 17.41 -2.82 -8.95
CA VAL A 157 18.49 -3.41 -8.14
C VAL A 157 18.52 -4.93 -8.29
N GLU A 158 17.35 -5.58 -8.34
CA GLU A 158 17.21 -7.01 -8.59
C GLU A 158 17.54 -7.43 -10.04
N GLY A 159 17.88 -6.49 -10.93
CA GLY A 159 18.13 -6.77 -12.35
C GLY A 159 16.88 -7.20 -13.13
N LYS A 160 15.67 -6.97 -12.58
CA LYS A 160 14.40 -7.29 -13.23
C LYS A 160 13.98 -6.13 -14.13
N GLU A 161 13.51 -6.47 -15.33
CA GLU A 161 12.91 -5.47 -16.22
C GLU A 161 11.77 -4.74 -15.50
N THR A 162 11.84 -3.41 -15.54
CA THR A 162 10.70 -2.57 -15.21
C THR A 162 9.60 -2.86 -16.23
N PRO A 163 8.40 -3.27 -15.79
CA PRO A 163 7.34 -3.57 -16.73
C PRO A 163 7.10 -2.31 -17.56
N HIS A 164 7.11 -2.45 -18.88
CA HIS A 164 6.62 -1.41 -19.78
C HIS A 164 5.15 -1.18 -19.48
N GLN A 165 4.86 -0.31 -18.52
CA GLN A 165 3.52 -0.01 -18.10
C GLN A 165 2.95 1.03 -19.06
N LYS A 166 2.70 0.63 -20.31
CA LYS A 166 1.68 1.28 -21.14
C LYS A 166 0.37 1.08 -20.40
N THR A 167 0.01 2.03 -19.55
CA THR A 167 -1.31 2.05 -18.94
C THR A 167 -2.26 2.53 -20.03
N ILE A 168 -2.83 1.58 -20.76
CA ILE A 168 -3.79 1.88 -21.81
C ILE A 168 -5.13 2.14 -21.12
N THR A 169 -5.55 3.40 -21.10
CA THR A 169 -6.88 3.77 -20.60
C THR A 169 -7.74 4.14 -21.80
N PHE A 170 -8.82 3.40 -21.99
CA PHE A 170 -9.80 3.71 -23.03
C PHE A 170 -10.78 4.75 -22.48
N ILE A 171 -10.77 5.95 -23.06
CA ILE A 171 -11.79 6.96 -22.74
C ILE A 171 -12.74 7.04 -23.93
N LYS A 172 -14.04 6.92 -23.65
CA LYS A 172 -15.06 7.16 -24.68
C LYS A 172 -14.95 8.63 -25.12
N PRO A 173 -14.96 8.95 -26.43
CA PRO A 173 -14.82 10.32 -26.92
C PRO A 173 -15.75 11.33 -26.23
N LYS A 174 -16.99 10.91 -25.94
CA LYS A 174 -17.97 11.72 -25.20
C LYS A 174 -17.46 12.20 -23.83
N VAL A 175 -16.82 11.32 -23.06
CA VAL A 175 -16.30 11.63 -21.71
C VAL A 175 -15.08 12.56 -21.81
N LEU A 176 -14.24 12.37 -22.82
CA LEU A 176 -13.11 13.26 -23.08
C LEU A 176 -13.57 14.67 -23.47
N VAL A 177 -14.62 14.76 -24.29
CA VAL A 177 -15.25 16.03 -24.68
C VAL A 177 -15.87 16.73 -23.48
N GLU A 178 -16.60 16.02 -22.63
CA GLU A 178 -17.18 16.57 -21.39
C GLU A 178 -16.09 17.12 -20.45
N PHE A 179 -14.98 16.39 -20.29
CA PHE A 179 -13.84 16.83 -19.48
C PHE A 179 -13.11 18.06 -20.05
N LEU A 180 -12.88 18.09 -21.37
CA LEU A 180 -12.23 19.22 -22.04
C LEU A 180 -13.11 20.49 -21.98
N LEU A 181 -14.42 20.34 -22.13
CA LEU A 181 -15.37 21.44 -21.98
C LEU A 181 -15.33 22.04 -20.57
N LEU A 182 -15.29 21.18 -19.54
CA LEU A 182 -15.17 21.62 -18.15
C LEU A 182 -13.89 22.43 -17.90
N LEU A 183 -12.73 21.96 -18.37
CA LEU A 183 -11.47 22.69 -18.23
C LEU A 183 -11.48 24.05 -18.94
N LEU A 184 -12.14 24.15 -20.09
CA LEU A 184 -12.21 25.41 -20.84
C LEU A 184 -13.12 26.44 -20.18
N VAL A 185 -14.21 25.98 -19.55
CA VAL A 185 -15.09 26.82 -18.72
C VAL A 185 -14.33 27.32 -17.48
N GLU A 186 -13.54 26.46 -16.83
CA GLU A 186 -12.70 26.87 -15.69
C GLU A 186 -11.63 27.90 -16.07
N GLU A 187 -11.04 27.79 -17.28
CA GLU A 187 -10.04 28.73 -17.80
C GLU A 187 -10.66 29.99 -18.46
N GLY A 188 -12.00 30.12 -18.45
CA GLY A 188 -12.72 31.27 -19.01
C GLY A 188 -12.58 31.43 -20.53
N ILE A 189 -12.25 30.34 -21.24
CA ILE A 189 -12.07 30.31 -22.69
C ILE A 189 -13.43 30.10 -23.34
N ASP A 190 -13.89 31.11 -24.08
CA ASP A 190 -15.21 31.10 -24.72
C ASP A 190 -15.32 30.04 -25.84
N GLU A 191 -16.53 29.52 -26.05
CA GLU A 191 -16.89 28.47 -27.01
C GLU A 191 -16.82 28.96 -28.47
N SER A 192 -15.63 29.36 -28.91
CA SER A 192 -15.40 29.87 -30.25
C SER A 192 -15.58 28.80 -31.34
N GLU A 193 -15.77 29.23 -32.58
CA GLU A 193 -15.99 28.35 -33.76
C GLU A 193 -14.86 27.31 -33.96
N ASN A 194 -13.63 27.64 -33.54
CA ASN A 194 -12.48 26.74 -33.61
C ASN A 194 -12.57 25.59 -32.58
N LEU A 195 -13.17 25.83 -31.42
CA LEU A 195 -13.41 24.81 -30.41
C LEU A 195 -14.46 23.81 -30.87
N ASN A 196 -15.55 24.29 -31.46
CA ASN A 196 -16.59 23.43 -32.03
C ASN A 196 -16.05 22.54 -33.18
N LYS A 197 -15.12 23.06 -33.99
CA LYS A 197 -14.40 22.27 -35.02
C LYS A 197 -13.49 21.20 -34.40
N LEU A 198 -12.78 21.51 -33.32
CA LEU A 198 -11.92 20.57 -32.59
C LEU A 198 -12.75 19.47 -31.91
N LEU A 199 -13.83 19.81 -31.22
CA LEU A 199 -14.75 18.87 -30.58
C LEU A 199 -15.42 17.96 -31.62
N GLY A 200 -15.85 18.53 -32.75
CA GLY A 200 -16.38 17.77 -33.88
C GLY A 200 -15.34 16.85 -34.55
N ALA A 201 -14.04 17.19 -34.52
CA ALA A 201 -12.98 16.30 -34.97
C ALA A 201 -12.75 15.15 -33.96
N ILE A 202 -12.74 15.44 -32.65
CA ILE A 202 -12.60 14.44 -31.58
C ILE A 202 -13.76 13.44 -31.58
N MET A 203 -15.00 13.89 -31.79
CA MET A 203 -16.16 12.98 -31.90
C MET A 203 -16.16 12.10 -33.16
N ARG A 204 -15.41 12.49 -34.21
CA ARG A 204 -15.25 11.71 -35.45
C ARG A 204 -14.10 10.71 -35.39
N LEU A 205 -13.19 10.88 -34.43
CA LEU A 205 -12.26 9.83 -34.03
C LEU A 205 -13.09 8.80 -33.24
N GLY A 206 -13.01 7.52 -33.62
CA GLY A 206 -13.76 6.43 -32.98
C GLY A 206 -13.32 6.17 -31.53
N LYS A 207 -12.98 4.94 -31.16
CA LYS A 207 -12.32 4.72 -29.87
C LYS A 207 -10.92 5.36 -29.91
N ILE A 208 -10.63 6.21 -28.93
CA ILE A 208 -9.33 6.84 -28.77
C ILE A 208 -8.58 6.07 -27.69
N ARG A 209 -7.42 5.54 -28.05
CA ARG A 209 -6.49 4.93 -27.12
C ARG A 209 -5.68 6.06 -26.48
N ILE A 210 -5.83 6.23 -25.18
CA ILE A 210 -4.96 7.13 -24.41
C ILE A 210 -3.88 6.28 -23.77
N PHE A 211 -2.63 6.60 -24.07
CA PHE A 211 -1.50 6.02 -23.39
C PHE A 211 -0.66 7.12 -22.74
N ARG A 212 -0.13 6.79 -21.56
CA ARG A 212 0.81 7.65 -20.86
C ARG A 212 2.20 7.04 -21.02
N ASP A 213 3.09 7.79 -21.67
CA ASP A 213 4.51 7.45 -21.68
C ASP A 213 5.17 8.13 -20.48
N LEU A 214 5.61 7.31 -19.54
CA LEU A 214 6.13 7.77 -18.24
C LEU A 214 7.59 8.22 -18.31
N GLU A 215 8.33 7.87 -19.37
CA GLU A 215 9.71 8.33 -19.54
C GLU A 215 9.76 9.72 -20.19
N LEU A 216 8.82 9.98 -21.10
CA LEU A 216 8.85 11.19 -21.91
C LEU A 216 7.86 12.28 -21.44
N GLY A 217 7.01 11.96 -20.46
CA GLY A 217 6.17 12.96 -19.78
C GLY A 217 4.97 13.45 -20.57
N TYR A 218 4.57 12.78 -21.66
CA TYR A 218 3.41 13.13 -22.47
C TYR A 218 2.31 12.08 -22.51
N ILE A 219 1.09 12.57 -22.80
CA ILE A 219 -0.11 11.78 -23.05
C ILE A 219 -0.26 11.65 -24.57
N GLY A 220 -0.19 10.43 -25.08
CA GLY A 220 -0.42 10.13 -26.49
C GLY A 220 -1.88 9.75 -26.76
N LEU A 221 -2.43 10.22 -27.88
CA LEU A 221 -3.74 9.82 -28.39
C LEU A 221 -3.53 9.05 -29.70
N GLU A 222 -3.99 7.80 -29.74
CA GLU A 222 -3.93 6.95 -30.94
C GLU A 222 -5.36 6.57 -31.35
N LYS A 223 -5.69 6.71 -32.64
CA LYS A 223 -6.98 6.27 -33.18
C LYS A 223 -6.94 4.75 -33.29
N GLU A 224 -7.93 4.07 -32.71
CA GLU A 224 -8.10 2.62 -32.93
C GLU A 224 -8.60 2.41 -34.38
N GLU A 225 -7.84 1.66 -35.19
CA GLU A 225 -8.21 1.29 -36.58
C GLU A 225 -9.42 0.35 -36.62
#